data_AF-A0A8H8BWX7-F1
#
_entry.id   AF-A0A8H8BWX7-F1
#
_cell.length_a   1.000
_cell.length_b   1.000
_cell.length_c   1.000
_cell.angle_alpha   90.00
_cell.angle_beta   90.00
_cell.angle_gamma   90.00
#
_symmetry.space_group_name_H-M   'P 1'
#
loop_
_entity.id
_entity.type
_entity.pdbx_description
1 polymer ?
#
loop_
_entity_poly.entity_id
_entity_poly.type
_entity_poly.pdbx_seq_one_letter_code
_entity_poly.pdbx_strand_id
1 'polypeptide(L)'
;MPVVYSKLDASPLPFLHLLEVLKHLDRTGWKRWLDRPESVAAHMYRLEFLVMFAPTGVDKERCRWIAFCHDIAESFAGDIPTYAPVSKAEKYKLEDFGIRYIESLLQLVDPKLGANIRAAWEEYENGNTPEATPEGRWVREMDKFECMIQAHEYEQSTYGEQNLEEFQGQTKYIHSQEGKDMLELLQQERQAHFQKRSQRTPVIFVKGISGVDTKTQCDLLCKEFDFQHISLRDVLREKAADQTYLHAKFVRDCLEENVNVPTQLAISLLELKINEGRKEGKSWTLVEGFPENMEQILEFQKKVQKSNYVLFLSCSSAETPRHSLGGGSDDSDVVNHLKAVEGYFKEICGDGSVEEVYALAKKAVEDFIQKAEIEK
;
A
#
# COMPACT_ATOMS: atom_id res chain seq x y z
N MET A 1 18.31 -52.62 -15.16
CA MET A 1 18.45 -52.44 -13.70
C MET A 1 17.09 -51.98 -13.17
N PRO A 2 16.61 -52.44 -12.00
CA PRO A 2 15.42 -51.84 -11.41
C PRO A 2 15.69 -50.37 -11.10
N VAL A 3 14.69 -49.51 -11.31
CA VAL A 3 14.79 -48.09 -10.95
C VAL A 3 14.80 -48.01 -9.43
N VAL A 4 15.87 -47.46 -8.85
CA VAL A 4 16.00 -47.27 -7.41
C VAL A 4 15.83 -45.79 -7.13
N TYR A 5 14.65 -45.41 -6.63
CA TYR A 5 14.39 -44.05 -6.15
C TYR A 5 14.84 -43.92 -4.70
N SER A 6 15.42 -42.77 -4.34
CA SER A 6 15.77 -42.48 -2.96
C SER A 6 14.52 -42.22 -2.11
N LYS A 7 14.66 -42.28 -0.78
CA LYS A 7 13.58 -41.87 0.14
C LYS A 7 13.19 -40.40 -0.05
N LEU A 8 14.12 -39.57 -0.51
CA LEU A 8 13.87 -38.16 -0.79
C LEU A 8 13.00 -38.01 -2.05
N ASP A 9 13.27 -38.80 -3.10
CA ASP A 9 12.49 -38.81 -4.34
C ASP A 9 11.05 -39.29 -4.13
N ALA A 10 10.82 -40.14 -3.12
CA ALA A 10 9.50 -40.60 -2.70
C ALA A 10 8.84 -39.72 -1.62
N SER A 11 9.27 -38.45 -1.50
CA SER A 11 8.73 -37.48 -0.53
C SER A 11 8.28 -36.20 -1.22
N PRO A 12 7.41 -35.38 -0.61
CA PRO A 12 7.01 -34.09 -1.18
C PRO A 12 8.12 -33.02 -1.13
N LEU A 13 9.25 -33.27 -0.46
CA LEU A 13 10.29 -32.25 -0.23
C LEU A 13 10.89 -31.68 -1.51
N PRO A 14 11.27 -32.46 -2.54
CA PRO A 14 11.80 -31.90 -3.79
C PRO A 14 10.84 -30.91 -4.46
N PHE A 15 9.54 -31.23 -4.47
CA PHE A 15 8.51 -30.32 -4.96
C PHE A 15 8.42 -29.04 -4.12
N LEU A 16 8.42 -29.16 -2.79
CA LEU A 16 8.37 -27.98 -1.90
C LEU A 16 9.63 -27.11 -2.01
N HIS A 17 10.80 -27.70 -2.25
CA HIS A 17 12.04 -26.96 -2.51
C HIS A 17 11.98 -26.23 -3.86
N LEU A 18 11.36 -26.81 -4.89
CA LEU A 18 11.13 -26.09 -6.15
C LEU A 18 10.23 -24.87 -5.94
N LEU A 19 9.16 -24.99 -5.14
CA LEU A 19 8.26 -23.87 -4.85
C LEU A 19 8.91 -22.72 -4.07
N GLU A 20 10.01 -22.96 -3.35
CA GLU A 20 10.78 -21.90 -2.69
C GLU A 20 11.24 -20.85 -3.70
N VAL A 21 11.56 -21.26 -4.95
CA VAL A 21 12.00 -20.35 -6.01
C VAL A 21 10.99 -19.22 -6.21
N LEU A 22 9.68 -19.50 -6.19
CA LEU A 22 8.63 -18.49 -6.39
C LEU A 22 8.60 -17.42 -5.28
N LYS A 23 9.11 -17.74 -4.08
CA LYS A 23 9.19 -16.77 -2.96
C LYS A 23 10.27 -15.72 -3.20
N HIS A 24 11.30 -16.07 -3.98
CA HIS A 24 12.47 -15.26 -4.26
C HIS A 24 12.56 -14.82 -5.73
N LEU A 25 11.64 -15.28 -6.56
CA LEU A 25 11.50 -14.86 -7.94
C LEU A 25 10.69 -13.56 -7.98
N ASP A 26 11.39 -12.45 -8.08
CA ASP A 26 10.79 -11.14 -8.33
C ASP A 26 10.01 -11.15 -9.64
N ARG A 27 8.87 -10.46 -9.67
CA ARG A 27 8.17 -10.17 -10.92
C ARG A 27 9.00 -9.23 -11.79
N THR A 28 9.58 -9.77 -12.85
CA THR A 28 10.60 -9.16 -13.71
C THR A 28 10.10 -7.87 -14.37
N GLY A 29 8.80 -7.78 -14.68
CA GLY A 29 8.20 -6.58 -15.28
C GLY A 29 8.45 -5.28 -14.47
N TRP A 30 8.49 -5.39 -13.14
CA TRP A 30 8.67 -4.27 -12.22
C TRP A 30 10.13 -3.83 -12.07
N LYS A 31 11.10 -4.71 -12.34
CA LYS A 31 12.54 -4.46 -12.12
C LYS A 31 13.12 -3.30 -12.93
N ARG A 32 12.40 -2.84 -13.96
CA ARG A 32 12.78 -1.65 -14.73
C ARG A 32 12.56 -0.34 -13.97
N TRP A 33 11.71 -0.37 -12.94
CA TRP A 33 11.23 0.81 -12.23
C TRP A 33 11.50 0.76 -10.73
N LEU A 34 11.67 -0.43 -10.16
CA LEU A 34 11.71 -0.66 -8.72
C LEU A 34 12.83 -1.62 -8.32
N ASP A 35 13.52 -1.28 -7.23
CA ASP A 35 14.62 -2.11 -6.68
C ASP A 35 14.12 -3.34 -5.91
N ARG A 36 12.89 -3.26 -5.36
CA ARG A 36 12.29 -4.30 -4.51
C ARG A 36 10.84 -4.57 -4.91
N PRO A 37 10.62 -5.20 -6.07
CA PRO A 37 9.28 -5.60 -6.47
C PRO A 37 8.77 -6.79 -5.64
N GLU A 38 7.48 -7.08 -5.79
CA GLU A 38 6.84 -8.29 -5.30
C GLU A 38 7.45 -9.55 -5.94
N SER A 39 7.32 -10.68 -5.26
CA SER A 39 7.61 -11.98 -5.85
C SER A 39 6.39 -12.56 -6.57
N VAL A 40 6.62 -13.53 -7.46
CA VAL A 40 5.56 -14.28 -8.14
C VAL A 40 4.61 -14.93 -7.12
N ALA A 41 5.13 -15.48 -6.03
CA ALA A 41 4.30 -16.03 -4.96
C ALA A 41 3.39 -14.97 -4.28
N ALA A 42 3.86 -13.73 -4.11
CA ALA A 42 3.06 -12.66 -3.53
C ALA A 42 1.92 -12.23 -4.48
N HIS A 43 2.21 -12.13 -5.78
CA HIS A 43 1.23 -11.89 -6.82
C HIS A 43 0.12 -12.97 -6.81
N MET A 44 0.50 -14.26 -6.86
CA MET A 44 -0.48 -15.36 -6.84
C MET A 44 -1.34 -15.36 -5.57
N TYR A 45 -0.74 -15.01 -4.41
CA TYR A 45 -1.48 -14.93 -3.14
C TYR A 45 -2.60 -13.89 -3.18
N ARG A 46 -2.34 -12.68 -3.66
CA ARG A 46 -3.41 -11.67 -3.77
C ARG A 46 -4.41 -12.03 -4.86
N LEU A 47 -3.95 -12.60 -5.97
CA LEU A 47 -4.83 -13.05 -7.05
C LEU A 47 -5.86 -14.07 -6.55
N GLU A 48 -5.49 -15.01 -5.68
CA GLU A 48 -6.44 -15.95 -5.08
C GLU A 48 -7.59 -15.26 -4.33
N PHE A 49 -7.33 -14.16 -3.62
CA PHE A 49 -8.39 -13.39 -2.97
C PHE A 49 -9.21 -12.59 -3.99
N LEU A 50 -8.56 -12.02 -5.01
CA LEU A 50 -9.22 -11.25 -6.05
C LEU A 50 -10.22 -12.11 -6.84
N VAL A 51 -9.88 -13.35 -7.16
CA VAL A 51 -10.77 -14.21 -7.95
C VAL A 51 -12.02 -14.64 -7.18
N MET A 52 -12.06 -14.50 -5.85
CA MET A 52 -13.26 -14.77 -5.04
C MET A 52 -14.42 -13.81 -5.29
N PHE A 53 -14.15 -12.69 -5.96
CA PHE A 53 -15.16 -11.75 -6.44
C PHE A 53 -15.78 -12.18 -7.79
N ALA A 54 -15.65 -13.46 -8.16
CA ALA A 54 -16.18 -13.99 -9.40
C ALA A 54 -17.68 -13.74 -9.60
N PRO A 55 -18.13 -13.54 -10.85
CA PRO A 55 -19.54 -13.41 -11.21
C PRO A 55 -20.38 -14.61 -10.76
N THR A 56 -21.69 -14.42 -10.72
CA THR A 56 -22.62 -15.53 -10.42
C THR A 56 -22.48 -16.64 -11.46
N GLY A 57 -22.33 -17.88 -11.00
CA GLY A 57 -22.20 -19.06 -11.87
C GLY A 57 -20.77 -19.45 -12.23
N VAL A 58 -19.76 -18.71 -11.75
CA VAL A 58 -18.35 -19.10 -11.83
C VAL A 58 -17.91 -19.77 -10.52
N ASP A 59 -17.28 -20.93 -10.61
CA ASP A 59 -16.79 -21.67 -9.43
C ASP A 59 -15.55 -20.99 -8.82
N LYS A 60 -15.75 -20.37 -7.67
CA LYS A 60 -14.72 -19.62 -6.93
C LYS A 60 -13.58 -20.50 -6.43
N GLU A 61 -13.87 -21.73 -6.00
CA GLU A 61 -12.83 -22.64 -5.51
C GLU A 61 -11.99 -23.15 -6.67
N ARG A 62 -12.62 -23.40 -7.83
CA ARG A 62 -11.88 -23.72 -9.06
C ARG A 62 -11.04 -22.53 -9.52
N CYS A 63 -11.56 -21.31 -9.49
CA CYS A 63 -10.77 -20.11 -9.79
C CYS A 63 -9.56 -19.95 -8.88
N ARG A 64 -9.72 -20.15 -7.56
CA ARG A 64 -8.58 -20.13 -6.64
C ARG A 64 -7.54 -21.17 -6.97
N TRP A 65 -7.97 -22.39 -7.31
CA TRP A 65 -7.04 -23.45 -7.70
C TRP A 65 -6.26 -23.11 -8.98
N ILE A 66 -6.93 -22.50 -9.97
CA ILE A 66 -6.27 -22.02 -11.19
C ILE A 66 -5.29 -20.89 -10.85
N ALA A 67 -5.71 -19.87 -10.08
CA ALA A 67 -4.87 -18.76 -9.65
C ALA A 67 -3.62 -19.23 -8.87
N PHE A 68 -3.78 -20.21 -7.99
CA PHE A 68 -2.68 -20.80 -7.22
C PHE A 68 -1.66 -21.55 -8.08
N CYS A 69 -2.06 -22.05 -9.26
CA CYS A 69 -1.23 -22.87 -10.14
C CYS A 69 -0.73 -22.16 -11.40
N HIS A 70 -1.31 -21.03 -11.80
CA HIS A 70 -1.10 -20.49 -13.15
C HIS A 70 0.35 -20.12 -13.47
N ASP A 71 1.06 -19.51 -12.52
CA ASP A 71 2.48 -19.15 -12.67
C ASP A 71 3.42 -20.15 -11.96
N ILE A 72 2.93 -21.32 -11.54
CA ILE A 72 3.75 -22.31 -10.82
C ILE A 72 4.95 -22.81 -11.66
N ALA A 73 4.79 -22.80 -13.00
CA ALA A 73 5.83 -23.17 -13.95
C ALA A 73 7.03 -22.20 -13.94
N GLU A 74 6.84 -20.97 -13.46
CA GLU A 74 7.90 -19.97 -13.35
C GLU A 74 8.96 -20.37 -12.31
N SER A 75 8.65 -21.29 -11.39
CA SER A 75 9.64 -21.92 -10.51
C SER A 75 10.78 -22.62 -11.28
N PHE A 76 10.52 -22.99 -12.53
CA PHE A 76 11.48 -23.56 -13.47
C PHE A 76 11.83 -22.60 -14.60
N ALA A 77 10.82 -21.97 -15.22
CA ALA A 77 10.98 -21.14 -16.41
C ALA A 77 11.54 -19.74 -16.11
N GLY A 78 11.38 -19.25 -14.87
CA GLY A 78 11.51 -17.85 -14.50
C GLY A 78 10.33 -16.99 -14.99
N ASP A 79 10.16 -15.79 -14.42
CA ASP A 79 9.18 -14.81 -14.90
C ASP A 79 9.71 -14.13 -16.16
N ILE A 80 9.20 -14.55 -17.32
CA ILE A 80 9.56 -14.01 -18.63
C ILE A 80 8.65 -12.81 -18.95
N PRO A 81 9.17 -11.57 -18.92
CA PRO A 81 8.36 -10.40 -19.18
C PRO A 81 8.02 -10.25 -20.67
N THR A 82 6.96 -9.51 -20.97
CA THR A 82 6.44 -9.32 -22.35
C THR A 82 7.42 -8.65 -23.32
N TYR A 83 8.42 -7.92 -22.81
CA TYR A 83 9.46 -7.28 -23.60
C TYR A 83 10.70 -8.17 -23.83
N ALA A 84 10.74 -9.37 -23.24
CA ALA A 84 11.83 -10.31 -23.50
C ALA A 84 11.77 -10.79 -24.96
N PRO A 85 12.92 -11.06 -25.61
CA PRO A 85 12.98 -11.57 -26.98
C PRO A 85 12.65 -13.08 -27.03
N VAL A 86 11.56 -13.50 -26.38
CA VAL A 86 11.08 -14.88 -26.32
C VAL A 86 9.68 -14.91 -26.94
N SER A 87 9.46 -15.73 -27.95
CA SER A 87 8.14 -15.84 -28.57
C SER A 87 7.13 -16.51 -27.63
N LYS A 88 5.84 -16.27 -27.83
CA LYS A 88 4.77 -16.93 -27.05
C LYS A 88 4.87 -18.46 -27.10
N ALA A 89 5.27 -19.03 -28.25
CA ALA A 89 5.42 -20.47 -28.40
C ALA A 89 6.62 -21.02 -27.63
N GLU A 90 7.74 -20.30 -27.60
CA GLU A 90 8.92 -20.67 -26.81
C GLU A 90 8.65 -20.54 -25.31
N LYS A 91 7.97 -19.47 -24.88
CA LYS A 91 7.51 -19.29 -23.50
C LYS A 91 6.65 -20.48 -23.06
N TYR A 92 5.58 -20.77 -23.80
CA TYR A 92 4.68 -21.89 -23.51
C TYR A 92 5.43 -23.22 -23.43
N LYS A 93 6.35 -23.48 -24.36
CA LYS A 93 7.17 -24.70 -24.35
C LYS A 93 8.01 -24.82 -23.08
N LEU A 94 8.62 -23.72 -22.63
CA LEU A 94 9.45 -23.73 -21.42
C LEU A 94 8.60 -23.97 -20.17
N GLU A 95 7.46 -23.31 -20.07
CA GLU A 95 6.51 -23.51 -18.97
C GLU A 95 5.93 -24.93 -18.95
N ASP A 96 5.59 -25.49 -20.13
CA ASP A 96 5.16 -26.89 -20.25
C ASP A 96 6.24 -27.87 -19.72
N PHE A 97 7.53 -27.61 -20.01
CA PHE A 97 8.62 -28.38 -19.41
C PHE A 97 8.67 -28.23 -17.88
N GLY A 98 8.42 -27.03 -17.36
CA GLY A 98 8.30 -26.79 -15.92
C GLY A 98 7.16 -27.61 -15.28
N ILE A 99 5.97 -27.62 -15.90
CA ILE A 99 4.85 -28.44 -15.42
C ILE A 99 5.19 -29.93 -15.48
N ARG A 100 5.81 -30.41 -16.57
CA ARG A 100 6.26 -31.81 -16.68
C ARG A 100 7.27 -32.18 -15.60
N TYR A 101 8.14 -31.24 -15.23
CA TYR A 101 9.09 -31.45 -14.13
C TYR A 101 8.34 -31.57 -12.81
N ILE A 102 7.39 -30.68 -12.51
CA ILE A 102 6.51 -30.78 -11.33
C ILE A 102 5.78 -32.13 -11.29
N GLU A 103 5.19 -32.58 -12.40
CA GLU A 103 4.53 -33.89 -12.49
C GLU A 103 5.50 -35.04 -12.15
N SER A 104 6.74 -34.97 -12.61
CA SER A 104 7.77 -35.97 -12.30
C SER A 104 8.16 -35.98 -10.81
N LEU A 105 8.22 -34.81 -10.16
CA LEU A 105 8.52 -34.69 -8.73
C LEU A 105 7.39 -35.28 -7.87
N LEU A 106 6.16 -35.18 -8.35
CA LEU A 106 4.97 -35.67 -7.64
C LEU A 106 4.61 -37.13 -7.99
N GLN A 107 5.22 -37.71 -9.01
CA GLN A 107 4.84 -39.01 -9.57
C GLN A 107 4.80 -40.15 -8.54
N LEU A 108 5.72 -40.16 -7.58
CA LEU A 108 5.83 -41.22 -6.57
C LEU A 108 5.03 -40.93 -5.28
N VAL A 109 4.57 -39.68 -5.09
CA VAL A 109 3.96 -39.22 -3.84
C VAL A 109 2.46 -38.99 -4.04
N ASP A 110 2.10 -38.15 -5.01
CA ASP A 110 0.71 -37.88 -5.38
C ASP A 110 0.62 -37.52 -6.88
N PRO A 111 0.54 -38.52 -7.78
CA PRO A 111 0.43 -38.26 -9.21
C PRO A 111 -0.88 -37.54 -9.59
N LYS A 112 -1.93 -37.61 -8.74
CA LYS A 112 -3.18 -36.89 -8.99
C LYS A 112 -3.01 -35.40 -8.76
N LEU A 113 -2.26 -35.01 -7.73
CA LEU A 113 -1.89 -33.61 -7.50
C LEU A 113 -1.15 -33.04 -8.71
N GLY A 114 -0.15 -33.76 -9.24
CA GLY A 114 0.58 -33.34 -10.45
C GLY A 114 -0.34 -33.13 -11.66
N ALA A 115 -1.23 -34.09 -11.93
CA ALA A 115 -2.21 -33.97 -13.01
C ALA A 115 -3.20 -32.80 -12.80
N ASN A 116 -3.62 -32.56 -11.56
CA ASN A 116 -4.52 -31.45 -11.22
C ASN A 116 -3.86 -30.07 -11.38
N ILE A 117 -2.56 -29.96 -11.10
CA ILE A 117 -1.77 -28.75 -11.35
C ILE A 117 -1.68 -28.48 -12.86
N ARG A 118 -1.33 -29.50 -13.66
CA ARG A 118 -1.30 -29.38 -15.13
C ARG A 118 -2.66 -28.93 -15.69
N ALA A 119 -3.75 -29.59 -15.29
CA ALA A 119 -5.08 -29.24 -15.77
C ALA A 119 -5.47 -27.79 -15.43
N ALA A 120 -5.06 -27.30 -14.25
CA ALA A 120 -5.30 -25.91 -13.85
C ALA A 120 -4.47 -24.90 -14.66
N TRP A 121 -3.19 -25.23 -14.89
CA TRP A 121 -2.30 -24.43 -15.74
C TRP A 121 -2.83 -24.34 -17.19
N GLU A 122 -3.25 -25.47 -17.77
CA GLU A 122 -3.83 -25.51 -19.12
C GLU A 122 -5.14 -24.74 -19.21
N GLU A 123 -5.96 -24.75 -18.16
CA GLU A 123 -7.21 -23.98 -18.11
C GLU A 123 -6.95 -22.47 -18.13
N TYR A 124 -5.94 -21.99 -17.39
CA TYR A 124 -5.49 -20.59 -17.47
C TYR A 124 -4.93 -20.25 -18.86
N GLU A 125 -4.06 -21.10 -19.40
CA GLU A 125 -3.44 -20.86 -20.72
C GLU A 125 -4.48 -20.82 -21.85
N ASN A 126 -5.60 -21.52 -21.69
CA ASN A 126 -6.75 -21.47 -22.59
C ASN A 126 -7.76 -20.35 -22.26
N GLY A 127 -7.60 -19.60 -21.18
CA GLY A 127 -8.57 -18.60 -20.69
C GLY A 127 -8.96 -17.49 -21.68
N ASN A 128 -8.15 -17.27 -22.73
CA ASN A 128 -8.41 -16.30 -23.80
C ASN A 128 -8.92 -16.92 -25.11
N THR A 129 -9.25 -18.21 -25.13
CA THR A 129 -9.78 -18.88 -26.33
C THR A 129 -11.31 -18.91 -26.31
N PRO A 130 -11.97 -19.15 -27.46
CA PRO A 130 -13.42 -19.36 -27.51
C PRO A 130 -13.89 -20.54 -26.64
N GLU A 131 -13.04 -21.53 -26.42
CA GLU A 131 -13.29 -22.74 -25.64
C GLU A 131 -12.97 -22.57 -24.13
N ALA A 132 -12.52 -21.38 -23.72
CA ALA A 132 -12.20 -21.07 -22.33
C ALA A 132 -13.38 -21.38 -21.41
N THR A 133 -13.10 -22.06 -20.30
CA THR A 133 -14.06 -22.18 -19.19
C THR A 133 -14.36 -20.80 -18.60
N PRO A 134 -15.52 -20.60 -17.96
CA PRO A 134 -15.81 -19.37 -17.22
C PRO A 134 -14.72 -19.04 -16.19
N GLU A 135 -14.22 -20.05 -15.49
CA GLU A 135 -13.21 -19.93 -14.45
C GLU A 135 -11.86 -19.51 -15.02
N GLY A 136 -11.36 -20.20 -16.06
CA GLY A 136 -10.10 -19.87 -16.71
C GLY A 136 -10.10 -18.47 -17.34
N ARG A 137 -11.23 -18.06 -17.93
CA ARG A 137 -11.43 -16.70 -18.45
C ARG A 137 -11.38 -15.66 -17.33
N TRP A 138 -12.10 -15.91 -16.24
CA TRP A 138 -12.14 -15.00 -15.10
C TRP A 138 -10.77 -14.83 -14.43
N VAL A 139 -10.05 -15.93 -14.16
CA VAL A 139 -8.71 -15.84 -13.54
C VAL A 139 -7.74 -15.08 -14.44
N ARG A 140 -7.80 -15.31 -15.77
CA ARG A 140 -6.93 -14.61 -16.71
C ARG A 140 -7.21 -13.11 -16.78
N GLU A 141 -8.47 -12.72 -16.69
CA GLU A 141 -8.86 -11.32 -16.58
C GLU A 141 -8.36 -10.70 -15.27
N MET A 142 -8.56 -11.39 -14.14
CA MET A 142 -8.16 -10.93 -12.82
C MET A 142 -6.64 -10.86 -12.64
N ASP A 143 -5.85 -11.73 -13.26
CA ASP A 143 -4.39 -11.62 -13.29
C ASP A 143 -3.95 -10.27 -13.90
N LYS A 144 -4.60 -9.84 -15.00
CA LYS A 144 -4.32 -8.52 -15.60
C LYS A 144 -4.79 -7.38 -14.73
N PHE A 145 -5.92 -7.55 -14.04
CA PHE A 145 -6.44 -6.55 -13.12
C PHE A 145 -5.55 -6.39 -11.88
N GLU A 146 -5.09 -7.49 -11.30
CA GLU A 146 -4.15 -7.53 -10.16
C GLU A 146 -2.88 -6.74 -10.47
N CYS A 147 -2.30 -6.98 -11.66
CA CYS A 147 -1.13 -6.25 -12.13
C CYS A 147 -1.38 -4.73 -12.20
N MET A 148 -2.59 -4.29 -12.59
CA MET A 148 -2.94 -2.86 -12.59
C MET A 148 -3.12 -2.29 -11.18
N ILE A 149 -3.69 -3.06 -10.24
CA ILE A 149 -3.75 -2.67 -8.81
C ILE A 149 -2.32 -2.46 -8.30
N GLN A 150 -1.43 -3.42 -8.55
CA GLN A 150 -0.04 -3.36 -8.10
C GLN A 150 0.70 -2.16 -8.70
N ALA A 151 0.51 -1.89 -10.00
CA ALA A 151 1.06 -0.72 -10.65
C ALA A 151 0.62 0.56 -9.94
N HIS A 152 -0.67 0.70 -9.64
CA HIS A 152 -1.17 1.86 -8.93
C HIS A 152 -0.58 2.00 -7.52
N GLU A 153 -0.47 0.90 -6.76
CA GLU A 153 0.12 0.94 -5.42
C GLU A 153 1.61 1.30 -5.42
N TYR A 154 2.36 0.92 -6.46
CA TYR A 154 3.75 1.36 -6.65
C TYR A 154 3.86 2.81 -7.09
N GLU A 155 2.93 3.30 -7.92
CA GLU A 155 2.81 4.73 -8.19
C GLU A 155 2.56 5.47 -6.87
N GLN A 156 1.66 5.00 -6.01
CA GLN A 156 1.46 5.61 -4.70
C GLN A 156 2.71 5.56 -3.83
N SER A 157 3.41 4.41 -3.73
CA SER A 157 4.57 4.25 -2.84
C SER A 157 5.76 5.11 -3.26
N THR A 158 5.91 5.37 -4.55
CA THR A 158 6.91 6.30 -5.10
C THR A 158 6.40 7.74 -5.15
N TYR A 159 5.17 7.97 -4.70
CA TYR A 159 4.40 9.20 -4.88
C TYR A 159 4.52 9.72 -6.33
N GLY A 160 4.40 8.77 -7.25
CA GLY A 160 4.36 8.84 -8.71
C GLY A 160 5.62 9.39 -9.38
N GLU A 161 6.78 9.33 -8.73
CA GLU A 161 8.06 9.54 -9.42
C GLU A 161 8.29 8.48 -10.50
N GLN A 162 7.85 7.25 -10.25
CA GLN A 162 7.76 6.21 -11.27
C GLN A 162 6.35 6.26 -11.88
N ASN A 163 6.24 6.64 -13.16
CA ASN A 163 4.98 6.56 -13.89
C ASN A 163 4.85 5.17 -14.54
N LEU A 164 3.93 4.35 -14.05
CA LEU A 164 3.70 2.98 -14.49
C LEU A 164 2.52 2.92 -15.49
N GLU A 165 2.37 3.97 -16.30
CA GLU A 165 1.29 4.08 -17.29
C GLU A 165 1.30 3.00 -18.37
N GLU A 166 2.46 2.39 -18.65
CA GLU A 166 2.55 1.26 -19.59
C GLU A 166 1.63 0.08 -19.19
N PHE A 167 1.38 -0.10 -17.89
CA PHE A 167 0.52 -1.16 -17.37
C PHE A 167 -0.97 -0.89 -17.62
N GLN A 168 -1.35 0.35 -17.95
CA GLN A 168 -2.74 0.69 -18.33
C GLN A 168 -3.15 0.07 -19.67
N GLY A 169 -2.19 -0.40 -20.47
CA GLY A 169 -2.47 -1.18 -21.69
C GLY A 169 -3.19 -2.52 -21.42
N GLN A 170 -3.23 -2.98 -20.16
CA GLN A 170 -3.91 -4.21 -19.75
C GLN A 170 -5.45 -4.06 -19.68
N THR A 171 -5.97 -2.84 -19.62
CA THR A 171 -7.42 -2.51 -19.58
C THR A 171 -8.21 -3.21 -20.69
N LYS A 172 -7.62 -3.39 -21.87
CA LYS A 172 -8.23 -4.05 -23.02
C LYS A 172 -8.54 -5.54 -22.81
N TYR A 173 -7.97 -6.17 -21.78
CA TYR A 173 -8.23 -7.57 -21.42
C TYR A 173 -9.33 -7.73 -20.37
N ILE A 174 -9.88 -6.61 -19.87
CA ILE A 174 -10.99 -6.59 -18.92
C ILE A 174 -12.31 -6.55 -19.69
N HIS A 175 -13.12 -7.59 -19.53
CA HIS A 175 -14.27 -7.87 -20.39
C HIS A 175 -15.55 -8.09 -19.60
N SER A 176 -15.47 -8.80 -18.47
CA SER A 176 -16.57 -9.02 -17.54
C SER A 176 -17.15 -7.69 -17.02
N GLN A 177 -18.41 -7.70 -16.58
CA GLN A 177 -19.02 -6.50 -16.01
C GLN A 177 -18.38 -6.17 -14.65
N GLU A 178 -18.21 -7.19 -13.80
CA GLU A 178 -17.59 -7.08 -12.48
C GLU A 178 -16.15 -6.54 -12.57
N GLY A 179 -15.36 -7.03 -13.53
CA GLY A 179 -14.02 -6.52 -13.80
C GLY A 179 -14.02 -5.07 -14.27
N LYS A 180 -14.98 -4.68 -15.13
CA LYS A 180 -15.13 -3.28 -15.59
C LYS A 180 -15.52 -2.33 -14.47
N ASP A 181 -16.43 -2.74 -13.60
CA ASP A 181 -16.87 -1.94 -12.46
C ASP A 181 -15.70 -1.67 -11.50
N MET A 182 -14.91 -2.70 -11.19
CA MET A 182 -13.70 -2.54 -10.39
C MET A 182 -12.63 -1.71 -11.10
N LEU A 183 -12.47 -1.87 -12.41
CA LEU A 183 -11.52 -1.10 -13.21
C LEU A 183 -11.87 0.39 -13.23
N GLU A 184 -13.14 0.74 -13.35
CA GLU A 184 -13.59 2.13 -13.29
C GLU A 184 -13.19 2.78 -11.97
N LEU A 185 -13.42 2.09 -10.84
CA LEU A 185 -13.02 2.57 -9.52
C LEU A 185 -11.50 2.73 -9.39
N LEU A 186 -10.72 1.74 -9.84
CA LEU A 186 -9.26 1.82 -9.82
C LEU A 186 -8.74 2.98 -10.67
N GLN A 187 -9.34 3.24 -11.83
CA GLN A 187 -8.99 4.37 -12.68
C GLN A 187 -9.32 5.71 -12.02
N GLN A 188 -10.45 5.81 -11.32
CA GLN A 188 -10.80 6.99 -10.53
C GLN A 188 -9.81 7.22 -9.39
N GLU A 189 -9.42 6.17 -8.65
CA GLU A 189 -8.39 6.25 -7.60
C GLU A 189 -7.05 6.73 -8.16
N ARG A 190 -6.60 6.13 -9.28
CA ARG A 190 -5.37 6.51 -9.96
C ARG A 190 -5.41 7.97 -10.44
N GLN A 191 -6.50 8.38 -11.08
CA GLN A 191 -6.66 9.75 -11.55
C GLN A 191 -6.64 10.75 -10.38
N ALA A 192 -7.35 10.46 -9.30
CA ALA A 192 -7.34 11.29 -8.10
C ALA A 192 -5.93 11.39 -7.50
N HIS A 193 -5.18 10.28 -7.44
CA HIS A 193 -3.79 10.28 -6.98
C HIS A 193 -2.91 11.23 -7.80
N PHE A 194 -2.95 11.17 -9.13
CA PHE A 194 -2.15 12.07 -9.98
C PHE A 194 -2.64 13.53 -9.93
N GLN A 195 -3.94 13.78 -9.82
CA GLN A 195 -4.48 15.12 -9.66
C GLN A 195 -4.01 15.79 -8.36
N LYS A 196 -4.01 15.05 -7.24
CA LYS A 196 -3.51 15.54 -5.94
C LYS A 196 -2.07 16.03 -6.01
N ARG A 197 -1.24 15.44 -6.89
CA ARG A 197 0.17 15.83 -7.04
C ARG A 197 0.38 17.16 -7.76
N SER A 198 -0.62 17.63 -8.52
CA SER A 198 -0.54 18.92 -9.21
C SER A 198 -0.61 20.11 -8.26
N GLN A 199 -1.10 19.92 -7.02
CA GLN A 199 -1.30 20.99 -6.05
C GLN A 199 -0.90 20.54 -4.65
N ARG A 200 0.06 21.25 -4.05
CA ARG A 200 0.48 20.98 -2.68
C ARG A 200 -0.67 21.17 -1.70
N THR A 201 -0.72 20.31 -0.67
CA THR A 201 -1.68 20.46 0.42
C THR A 201 -1.09 21.32 1.55
N PRO A 202 -1.67 22.49 1.88
CA PRO A 202 -1.14 23.42 2.87
C PRO A 202 -1.42 22.89 4.29
N VAL A 203 -0.57 21.95 4.72
CA VAL A 203 -0.69 21.26 6.01
C VAL A 203 0.53 21.57 6.86
N ILE A 204 0.27 21.86 8.14
CA ILE A 204 1.27 22.02 9.19
C ILE A 204 1.03 20.93 10.23
N PHE A 205 2.02 20.08 10.45
CA PHE A 205 2.04 19.16 11.58
C PHE A 205 2.52 19.91 12.81
N VAL A 206 1.76 19.81 13.91
CA VAL A 206 2.16 20.38 15.20
C VAL A 206 2.44 19.24 16.16
N LYS A 207 3.70 19.12 16.55
CA LYS A 207 4.18 18.10 17.47
C LYS A 207 4.95 18.76 18.61
N GLY A 208 4.92 18.18 19.79
CA GLY A 208 5.65 18.70 20.93
C GLY A 208 6.08 17.58 21.86
N ILE A 209 7.11 17.84 22.66
CA ILE A 209 7.51 16.91 23.71
C ILE A 209 6.51 16.92 24.86
N SER A 210 6.51 15.86 25.68
CA SER A 210 5.60 15.76 26.84
C SER A 210 5.72 17.00 27.74
N GLY A 211 4.58 17.57 28.12
CA GLY A 211 4.50 18.73 29.01
C GLY A 211 4.31 20.08 28.31
N VAL A 212 4.44 20.16 26.98
CA VAL A 212 4.09 21.37 26.23
C VAL A 212 2.63 21.35 25.78
N ASP A 213 1.97 22.50 25.83
CA ASP A 213 0.55 22.61 25.48
C ASP A 213 0.35 22.86 23.97
N THR A 214 0.54 21.81 23.16
CA THR A 214 0.34 21.89 21.70
C THR A 214 -1.09 22.26 21.33
N LYS A 215 -2.07 21.79 22.10
CA LYS A 215 -3.49 21.96 21.81
C LYS A 215 -3.89 23.43 21.87
N THR A 216 -3.59 24.10 22.98
CA THR A 216 -3.91 25.52 23.16
C THR A 216 -3.25 26.36 22.07
N GLN A 217 -2.01 26.05 21.69
CA GLN A 217 -1.31 26.76 20.62
C GLN A 217 -1.97 26.53 19.25
N CYS A 218 -2.42 25.31 18.94
CA CYS A 218 -3.20 25.03 17.73
C CYS A 218 -4.52 25.80 17.70
N ASP A 219 -5.26 25.80 18.81
CA ASP A 219 -6.55 26.51 18.94
C ASP A 219 -6.38 28.02 18.67
N LEU A 220 -5.35 28.64 19.26
CA LEU A 220 -5.04 30.05 19.05
C LEU A 220 -4.67 30.37 17.60
N LEU A 221 -3.78 29.55 17.00
CA LEU A 221 -3.36 29.71 15.60
C LEU A 221 -4.54 29.54 14.64
N CYS A 222 -5.37 28.52 14.83
CA CYS A 222 -6.52 28.28 13.99
C CYS A 222 -7.54 29.42 14.06
N LYS A 223 -7.72 30.01 15.24
CA LYS A 223 -8.60 31.16 15.43
C LYS A 223 -8.07 32.42 14.75
N GLU A 224 -6.78 32.71 14.84
CA GLU A 224 -6.22 33.94 14.25
C GLU A 224 -6.10 33.86 12.72
N PHE A 225 -5.63 32.73 12.19
CA PHE A 225 -5.40 32.56 10.76
C PHE A 225 -6.59 31.97 9.99
N ASP A 226 -7.70 31.68 10.68
CA ASP A 226 -8.87 30.98 10.14
C ASP A 226 -8.52 29.61 9.52
N PHE A 227 -7.60 28.88 10.17
CA PHE A 227 -7.18 27.55 9.72
C PHE A 227 -8.14 26.47 10.22
N GLN A 228 -8.05 25.30 9.59
CA GLN A 228 -8.69 24.10 10.09
C GLN A 228 -7.80 23.46 11.16
N HIS A 229 -8.37 23.14 12.32
CA HIS A 229 -7.71 22.31 13.34
C HIS A 229 -8.17 20.86 13.18
N ILE A 230 -7.23 19.93 13.09
CA ILE A 230 -7.49 18.50 13.14
C ILE A 230 -6.63 17.84 14.22
N SER A 231 -7.26 17.04 15.07
CA SER A 231 -6.58 16.03 15.88
C SER A 231 -6.99 14.65 15.37
N LEU A 232 -6.01 13.79 15.05
CA LEU A 232 -6.31 12.45 14.55
C LEU A 232 -7.16 11.66 15.56
N ARG A 233 -6.90 11.83 16.85
CA ARG A 233 -7.68 11.17 17.93
C ARG A 233 -9.14 11.61 17.92
N ASP A 234 -9.39 12.90 17.68
CA ASP A 234 -10.76 13.42 17.64
C ASP A 234 -11.49 13.01 16.36
N VAL A 235 -10.79 12.94 15.22
CA VAL A 235 -11.35 12.37 13.98
C VAL A 235 -11.75 10.90 14.19
N LEU A 236 -10.90 10.10 14.86
CA LEU A 236 -11.22 8.71 15.16
C LEU A 236 -12.44 8.60 16.08
N ARG A 237 -12.55 9.44 17.12
CA ARG A 237 -13.72 9.49 18.02
C ARG A 237 -15.00 9.89 17.28
N GLU A 238 -14.92 10.91 16.42
CA GLU A 238 -16.03 11.36 15.57
C GLU A 238 -16.53 10.20 14.69
N LYS A 239 -15.62 9.52 13.98
CA LYS A 239 -15.97 8.42 13.07
C LYS A 239 -16.39 7.15 13.80
N ALA A 240 -15.91 6.90 15.02
CA ALA A 240 -16.42 5.83 15.86
C ALA A 240 -17.89 6.05 16.27
N ALA A 241 -18.30 7.31 16.46
CA ALA A 241 -19.66 7.68 16.84
C ALA A 241 -20.64 7.72 15.64
N ASP A 242 -20.14 7.97 14.43
CA ASP A 242 -20.92 8.04 13.19
C ASP A 242 -21.42 6.67 12.73
N GLN A 243 -22.70 6.36 12.95
CA GLN A 243 -23.30 5.08 12.56
C GLN A 243 -23.36 4.85 11.04
N THR A 244 -23.19 5.89 10.22
CA THR A 244 -23.21 5.78 8.76
C THR A 244 -21.84 5.44 8.18
N TYR A 245 -20.78 5.60 8.96
CA TYR A 245 -19.43 5.29 8.52
C TYR A 245 -19.17 3.78 8.55
N LEU A 246 -18.72 3.23 7.42
CA LEU A 246 -18.49 1.79 7.22
C LEU A 246 -17.67 1.13 8.34
N HIS A 247 -16.63 1.80 8.83
CA HIS A 247 -15.71 1.26 9.83
C HIS A 247 -15.99 1.76 11.26
N ALA A 248 -17.13 2.41 11.52
CA ALA A 248 -17.42 3.03 12.81
C ALA A 248 -17.30 2.07 14.00
N LYS A 249 -17.85 0.86 13.85
CA LYS A 249 -17.74 -0.19 14.88
C LYS A 249 -16.27 -0.58 15.10
N PHE A 250 -15.53 -0.86 14.04
CA PHE A 250 -14.13 -1.27 14.14
C PHE A 250 -13.25 -0.21 14.81
N VAL A 251 -13.43 1.06 14.44
CA VAL A 251 -12.70 2.18 15.08
C VAL A 251 -13.08 2.31 16.56
N ARG A 252 -14.36 2.13 16.90
CA ARG A 252 -14.82 2.12 18.30
C ARG A 252 -14.16 1.02 19.11
N ASP A 253 -14.18 -0.21 18.58
CA ASP A 253 -13.57 -1.37 19.23
C ASP A 253 -12.05 -1.14 19.46
N CYS A 254 -11.34 -0.57 18.49
CA CYS A 254 -9.93 -0.16 18.66
C CYS A 254 -9.74 0.84 19.82
N LEU A 255 -10.59 1.88 19.90
CA LEU A 255 -10.51 2.89 20.95
C LEU A 255 -10.84 2.32 22.35
N GLU A 256 -11.83 1.43 22.44
CA GLU A 256 -12.26 0.80 23.69
C GLU A 256 -11.21 -0.19 24.23
N GLU A 257 -10.59 -0.97 23.33
CA GLU A 257 -9.57 -1.96 23.67
C GLU A 257 -8.14 -1.39 23.72
N ASN A 258 -7.98 -0.07 23.50
CA ASN A 258 -6.70 0.63 23.42
C ASN A 258 -5.72 -0.02 22.41
N VAL A 259 -6.26 -0.43 21.26
CA VAL A 259 -5.53 -0.96 20.11
C VAL A 259 -5.43 0.12 19.05
N ASN A 260 -4.26 0.27 18.42
CA ASN A 260 -4.08 1.24 17.35
C ASN A 260 -4.98 0.92 16.16
N VAL A 261 -5.69 1.94 15.68
CA VAL A 261 -6.37 1.88 14.38
C VAL A 261 -5.31 1.70 13.29
N PRO A 262 -5.51 0.80 12.30
CA PRO A 262 -4.56 0.60 11.21
C PRO A 262 -4.15 1.91 10.56
N THR A 263 -2.85 2.11 10.38
CA THR A 263 -2.27 3.36 9.89
C THR A 263 -2.90 3.80 8.57
N GLN A 264 -3.14 2.87 7.63
CA GLN A 264 -3.79 3.15 6.35
C GLN A 264 -5.18 3.76 6.52
N LEU A 265 -5.97 3.27 7.49
CA LEU A 265 -7.31 3.76 7.78
C LEU A 265 -7.25 5.14 8.44
N ALA A 266 -6.37 5.31 9.43
CA ALA A 266 -6.16 6.56 10.14
C ALA A 266 -5.75 7.71 9.19
N ILE A 267 -4.79 7.46 8.29
CA ILE A 267 -4.37 8.45 7.29
C ILE A 267 -5.48 8.76 6.28
N SER A 268 -6.29 7.77 5.88
CA SER A 268 -7.42 8.00 4.96
C SER A 268 -8.49 8.89 5.60
N LEU A 269 -8.75 8.70 6.89
CA LEU A 269 -9.67 9.56 7.66
C LEU A 269 -9.12 10.97 7.86
N LEU A 270 -7.81 11.09 8.13
CA LEU A 270 -7.12 12.38 8.22
C LEU A 270 -7.20 13.13 6.88
N GLU A 271 -6.91 12.46 5.76
CA GLU A 271 -7.02 13.03 4.42
C GLU A 271 -8.45 13.51 4.12
N LEU A 272 -9.45 12.70 4.45
CA LEU A 272 -10.86 13.07 4.29
C LEU A 272 -11.15 14.38 5.04
N LYS A 273 -10.72 14.49 6.30
CA LYS A 273 -10.97 15.67 7.13
C LYS A 273 -10.23 16.91 6.60
N ILE A 274 -8.99 16.76 6.14
CA ILE A 274 -8.23 17.84 5.45
C ILE A 274 -9.02 18.35 4.24
N ASN A 275 -9.58 17.44 3.44
CA ASN A 275 -10.33 17.80 2.24
C ASN A 275 -11.70 18.44 2.54
N GLU A 276 -12.35 18.07 3.65
CA GLU A 276 -13.57 18.74 4.13
C GLU A 276 -13.30 20.23 4.42
N GLY A 277 -12.26 20.54 5.20
CA GLY A 277 -11.92 21.94 5.51
C GLY A 277 -11.57 22.76 4.28
N ARG A 278 -10.88 22.15 3.30
CA ARG A 278 -10.60 22.81 2.01
C ARG A 278 -11.86 23.14 1.22
N LYS A 279 -12.84 22.23 1.20
CA LYS A 279 -14.15 22.48 0.56
C LYS A 279 -14.93 23.59 1.27
N GLU A 280 -14.73 23.74 2.58
CA GLU A 280 -15.28 24.83 3.39
C GLU A 280 -14.50 26.16 3.23
N GLY A 281 -13.45 26.19 2.41
CA GLY A 281 -12.68 27.40 2.12
C GLY A 281 -11.50 27.67 3.06
N LYS A 282 -11.15 26.71 3.94
CA LYS A 282 -9.99 26.85 4.83
C LYS A 282 -8.68 26.84 4.02
N SER A 283 -7.85 27.84 4.28
CA SER A 283 -6.60 28.07 3.52
C SER A 283 -5.49 27.10 3.92
N TRP A 284 -5.43 26.70 5.19
CA TRP A 284 -4.47 25.75 5.75
C TRP A 284 -5.11 24.83 6.78
N THR A 285 -4.44 23.70 7.03
CA THR A 285 -4.83 22.72 8.06
C THR A 285 -3.67 22.48 9.03
N LEU A 286 -3.94 22.63 10.33
CA LEU A 286 -3.06 22.26 11.42
C LEU A 286 -3.45 20.86 11.93
N VAL A 287 -2.51 19.92 11.90
CA VAL A 287 -2.71 18.56 12.42
C VAL A 287 -1.94 18.41 13.73
N GLU A 288 -2.68 18.39 14.83
CA GLU A 288 -2.15 18.28 16.19
C GLU A 288 -1.74 16.84 16.53
N GLY A 289 -0.58 16.69 17.16
CA GLY A 289 -0.11 15.42 17.73
C GLY A 289 0.30 14.39 16.68
N PHE A 290 0.38 14.79 15.41
CA PHE A 290 0.77 13.94 14.30
C PHE A 290 2.17 14.34 13.79
N PRO A 291 2.99 13.39 13.33
CA PRO A 291 2.85 11.94 13.39
C PRO A 291 3.32 11.34 14.74
N GLU A 292 2.80 10.16 15.08
CA GLU A 292 3.19 9.40 16.28
C GLU A 292 4.33 8.40 16.01
N ASN A 293 4.46 7.88 14.78
CA ASN A 293 5.48 6.91 14.41
C ASN A 293 5.88 7.05 12.92
N MET A 294 6.94 6.34 12.52
CA MET A 294 7.44 6.36 11.14
C MET A 294 6.46 5.79 10.12
N GLU A 295 5.64 4.80 10.49
CA GLU A 295 4.65 4.21 9.59
C GLU A 295 3.63 5.26 9.14
N GLN A 296 3.15 6.11 10.07
CA GLN A 296 2.24 7.21 9.76
C GLN A 296 2.85 8.23 8.79
N ILE A 297 4.15 8.54 8.94
CA ILE A 297 4.86 9.42 8.00
C ILE A 297 4.83 8.81 6.60
N LEU A 298 5.29 7.56 6.48
CA LEU A 298 5.41 6.89 5.19
C LEU A 298 4.05 6.74 4.49
N GLU A 299 3.01 6.38 5.24
CA GLU A 299 1.66 6.26 4.69
C GLU A 299 1.06 7.63 4.30
N PHE A 300 1.30 8.68 5.08
CA PHE A 300 0.89 10.03 4.71
C PHE A 300 1.64 10.52 3.46
N GLN A 301 2.93 10.22 3.35
CA GLN A 301 3.73 10.53 2.16
C GLN A 301 3.22 9.80 0.92
N LYS A 302 2.86 8.51 1.08
CA LYS A 302 2.28 7.67 0.02
C LYS A 302 0.94 8.22 -0.47
N LYS A 303 0.03 8.57 0.45
CA LYS A 303 -1.37 8.90 0.11
C LYS A 303 -1.65 10.38 -0.12
N VAL A 304 -1.00 11.25 0.65
CA VAL A 304 -1.36 12.67 0.75
C VAL A 304 -0.29 13.58 0.16
N GLN A 305 0.93 13.60 0.75
CA GLN A 305 2.06 14.39 0.23
C GLN A 305 3.42 14.05 0.86
N LYS A 306 4.50 14.11 0.04
CA LYS A 306 5.90 13.83 0.45
C LYS A 306 6.43 14.71 1.59
N SER A 307 6.20 16.02 1.52
CA SER A 307 6.80 16.99 2.45
C SER A 307 5.70 17.80 3.12
N ASN A 308 5.83 18.01 4.43
CA ASN A 308 4.87 18.76 5.24
C ASN A 308 5.63 19.77 6.08
N TYR A 309 5.00 20.92 6.34
CA TYR A 309 5.53 21.86 7.31
C TYR A 309 5.36 21.28 8.72
N VAL A 310 6.35 21.46 9.57
CA VAL A 310 6.36 20.90 10.93
C VAL A 310 6.72 22.00 11.91
N LEU A 311 5.79 22.29 12.81
CA LEU A 311 6.03 23.11 13.99
C LEU A 311 6.27 22.18 15.18
N PHE A 312 7.49 22.22 15.71
CA PHE A 312 7.90 21.41 16.85
C PHE A 312 8.09 22.27 18.10
N LEU A 313 7.38 21.92 19.18
CA LEU A 313 7.50 22.60 20.48
C LEU A 313 8.42 21.77 21.38
N SER A 314 9.59 22.33 21.72
CA SER A 314 10.53 21.74 22.66
C SER A 314 10.51 22.45 24.02
N CYS A 315 10.93 21.78 25.09
CA CYS A 315 11.06 22.38 26.42
C CYS A 315 12.53 22.25 26.89
N SER A 316 13.09 23.33 27.41
CA SER A 316 14.50 23.46 27.80
C SER A 316 14.87 22.63 29.04
N SER A 317 13.89 22.19 29.83
CA SER A 317 14.09 21.31 30.99
C SER A 317 14.08 19.82 30.67
N ALA A 318 13.75 19.44 29.42
CA ALA A 318 13.84 18.06 29.00
C ALA A 318 15.29 17.72 28.65
N GLU A 319 16.05 17.21 29.63
CA GLU A 319 17.16 16.33 29.30
C GLU A 319 16.62 15.26 28.35
N THR A 320 17.28 15.10 27.20
CA THR A 320 16.97 14.06 26.20
C THR A 320 16.56 12.77 26.90
N PRO A 321 15.37 12.18 26.63
CA PRO A 321 14.85 11.09 27.44
C PRO A 321 15.73 9.85 27.27
N ARG A 322 16.72 9.71 28.15
CA ARG A 322 17.35 8.44 28.47
C ARG A 322 16.40 7.72 29.40
N HIS A 323 15.78 6.66 28.87
CA HIS A 323 15.02 5.67 29.62
C HIS A 323 13.63 6.10 30.11
N SER A 324 12.67 6.15 29.18
CA SER A 324 11.29 5.74 29.48
C SER A 324 11.08 4.37 28.84
N LEU A 325 10.79 3.37 29.68
CA LEU A 325 10.58 1.98 29.27
C LEU A 325 9.46 1.89 28.22
N GLY A 326 9.83 1.69 26.95
CA GLY A 326 8.94 1.21 25.89
C GLY A 326 8.61 2.17 24.72
N GLY A 327 9.00 3.45 24.73
CA GLY A 327 8.56 4.41 23.70
C GLY A 327 9.53 5.51 23.26
N GLY A 328 10.80 5.47 23.71
CA GLY A 328 11.75 6.56 23.49
C GLY A 328 12.51 6.56 22.15
N SER A 329 12.62 5.42 21.45
CA SER A 329 13.33 5.37 20.14
C SER A 329 12.50 6.00 19.04
N ASP A 330 11.22 5.67 18.99
CA ASP A 330 10.37 5.97 17.84
C ASP A 330 10.07 7.47 17.73
N ASP A 331 9.89 8.17 18.85
CA ASP A 331 9.65 9.62 18.85
C ASP A 331 10.90 10.41 18.41
N SER A 332 12.09 9.96 18.83
CA SER A 332 13.37 10.52 18.38
C SER A 332 13.57 10.30 16.89
N ASP A 333 13.32 9.08 16.40
CA ASP A 333 13.46 8.74 14.98
C ASP A 333 12.49 9.55 14.11
N VAL A 334 11.24 9.70 14.55
CA VAL A 334 10.24 10.57 13.92
C VAL A 334 10.73 12.01 13.84
N VAL A 335 11.15 12.60 14.96
CA VAL A 335 11.60 14.00 14.98
C VAL A 335 12.85 14.20 14.12
N ASN A 336 13.80 13.27 14.16
CA ASN A 336 15.00 13.31 13.32
C ASN A 336 14.66 13.23 11.83
N HIS A 337 13.71 12.37 11.44
CA HIS A 337 13.24 12.27 10.06
C HIS A 337 12.57 13.58 9.61
N LEU A 338 11.70 14.16 10.43
CA LEU A 338 11.03 15.43 10.12
C LEU A 338 12.03 16.60 10.03
N LYS A 339 13.05 16.62 10.90
CA LYS A 339 14.13 17.62 10.89
C LYS A 339 15.00 17.55 9.64
N ALA A 340 15.16 16.36 9.05
CA ALA A 340 16.00 16.17 7.86
C ALA A 340 15.42 16.84 6.59
N VAL A 341 14.14 17.24 6.60
CA VAL A 341 13.50 17.90 5.46
C VAL A 341 13.76 19.41 5.50
N GLU A 342 14.83 19.83 4.83
CA GLU A 342 15.32 21.22 4.87
C GLU A 342 14.24 22.25 4.52
N GLY A 343 14.12 23.27 5.37
CA GLY A 343 13.19 24.39 5.17
C GLY A 343 11.73 24.12 5.52
N TYR A 344 11.37 22.89 5.90
CA TYR A 344 9.99 22.54 6.31
C TYR A 344 9.82 22.36 7.81
N PHE A 345 10.90 22.31 8.58
CA PHE A 345 10.87 22.09 10.01
C PHE A 345 11.24 23.37 10.78
N LYS A 346 10.45 23.70 11.81
CA LYS A 346 10.74 24.78 12.76
C LYS A 346 10.57 24.28 14.19
N GLU A 347 11.63 24.45 14.96
CA GLU A 347 11.63 24.23 16.41
C GLU A 347 11.45 25.54 17.14
N ILE A 348 10.52 25.57 18.10
CA ILE A 348 10.31 26.70 19.00
C ILE A 348 10.35 26.25 20.45
N CYS A 349 10.73 27.17 21.34
CA CYS A 349 10.62 26.97 22.77
C CYS A 349 9.14 26.97 23.18
N GLY A 350 8.69 25.87 23.77
CA GLY A 350 7.39 25.68 24.39
C GLY A 350 7.37 26.05 25.87
N ASP A 351 8.45 26.61 26.41
CA ASP A 351 8.49 27.15 27.78
C ASP A 351 8.00 28.60 27.82
N GLY A 352 7.45 28.97 28.97
CA GLY A 352 6.99 30.33 29.26
C GLY A 352 5.48 30.42 29.33
N SER A 353 4.98 31.65 29.25
CA SER A 353 3.54 31.92 29.16
C SER A 353 2.96 31.47 27.83
N VAL A 354 1.65 31.23 27.79
CA VAL A 354 0.92 30.84 26.58
C VAL A 354 1.15 31.87 25.46
N GLU A 355 1.18 33.16 25.81
CA GLU A 355 1.38 34.29 24.90
C GLU A 355 2.80 34.34 24.30
N GLU A 356 3.82 34.03 25.09
CA GLU A 356 5.21 33.99 24.63
C GLU A 356 5.42 32.85 23.62
N VAL A 357 4.94 31.66 23.96
CA VAL A 357 5.00 30.49 23.05
C VAL A 357 4.19 30.77 21.79
N TYR A 358 3.02 31.39 21.92
CA TYR A 358 2.17 31.75 20.80
C TYR A 358 2.85 32.73 19.82
N ALA A 359 3.54 33.75 20.33
CA ALA A 359 4.27 34.69 19.49
C ALA A 359 5.35 34.00 18.63
N LEU A 360 6.05 33.00 19.20
CA LEU A 360 7.02 32.18 18.47
C LEU A 360 6.35 31.28 17.42
N ALA A 361 5.25 30.61 17.81
CA ALA A 361 4.47 29.74 16.94
C ALA A 361 3.88 30.51 15.75
N LYS A 362 3.31 31.69 16.00
CA LYS A 362 2.77 32.59 14.99
C LYS A 362 3.83 32.97 13.96
N LYS A 363 5.00 33.42 14.40
CA LYS A 363 6.12 33.75 13.49
C LYS A 363 6.56 32.54 12.66
N ALA A 364 6.60 31.36 13.27
CA ALA A 364 6.94 30.13 12.56
C ALA A 364 5.94 29.82 11.44
N VAL A 365 4.64 29.97 11.72
CA VAL A 365 3.55 29.77 10.75
C VAL A 365 3.59 30.83 9.64
N GLU A 366 3.80 32.10 9.95
CA GLU A 366 3.91 33.18 8.94
C GLU A 366 5.04 32.88 7.92
N ASP A 367 6.19 32.44 8.40
CA ASP A 367 7.31 32.07 7.53
C ASP A 367 6.98 30.83 6.67
N PHE A 368 6.18 29.87 7.18
CA PHE A 368 5.69 28.74 6.37
C PHE A 368 4.74 29.19 5.27
N ILE A 369 3.82 30.11 5.58
CA ILE A 369 2.90 30.69 4.60
C ILE A 369 3.69 31.39 3.49
N GLN A 370 4.64 32.25 3.88
CA GLN A 370 5.48 32.98 2.93
C GLN A 370 6.28 32.03 2.03
N LYS A 371 6.88 30.98 2.60
CA LYS A 371 7.61 29.97 1.83
C LYS A 371 6.70 29.25 0.83
N ALA A 372 5.49 28.86 1.25
CA ALA A 372 4.53 28.20 0.36
C ALA A 372 4.07 29.09 -0.79
N GLU A 373 3.97 30.41 -0.58
CA GLU A 373 3.66 31.37 -1.65
C GLU A 373 4.80 31.51 -2.67
N ILE A 374 6.06 31.39 -2.24
CA ILE A 374 7.24 31.41 -3.13
C ILE A 374 7.34 30.11 -3.94
N GLU A 375 6.87 28.98 -3.38
CA GLU A 375 6.92 27.66 -4.02
C GLU A 375 5.76 27.39 -5.00
N LYS A 376 4.71 28.21 -4.99
CA LYS A 376 3.60 28.17 -5.96
C LYS A 376 4.00 28.81 -7.28
#